data_AF-A0A356SCY4-F1
#
_entry.id   AF-A0A356SCY4-F1
#
_cell.length_a   1.000
_cell.length_b   1.000
_cell.length_c   1.000
_cell.angle_alpha   90.00
_cell.angle_beta   90.00
_cell.angle_gamma   90.00
#
_symmetry.space_group_name_H-M   'P 1'
#
loop_
_entity.id
_entity.type
_entity.pdbx_description
1 polymer ?
#
loop_
_entity_poly.entity_id
_entity_poly.type
_entity_poly.pdbx_seq_one_letter_code
_entity_poly.pdbx_strand_id
1 'polypeptide(L)'
;MSKASTFNSREALDAALSKAICQQLTAGINQNGSATLVVSGGSTPKGLFKALSTTAIDWPKVTVLLADERWVDVAHPDSNSAMVKSLLLTDHAKEANWLDLGAGKDDVEAELARVKDELANLATFDVVVLGMGEDAHTASLFPCSTELADGLMTDE
;
A
#
# COMPACT_ATOMS: atom_id res chain seq x y z
N MET A 1 -15.42 13.91 -7.94
CA MET A 1 -16.63 13.52 -7.16
C MET A 1 -16.28 12.28 -6.36
N SER A 2 -16.54 12.27 -5.06
CA SER A 2 -16.42 11.05 -4.25
C SER A 2 -17.58 10.10 -4.57
N LYS A 3 -17.30 8.79 -4.64
CA LYS A 3 -18.32 7.75 -4.85
C LYS A 3 -18.29 6.80 -3.66
N ALA A 4 -19.38 6.75 -2.90
CA ALA A 4 -19.58 5.73 -1.88
C ALA A 4 -20.19 4.48 -2.51
N SER A 5 -19.68 3.30 -2.15
CA SER A 5 -20.24 2.01 -2.55
C SER A 5 -20.38 1.13 -1.32
N THR A 6 -21.54 0.49 -1.16
CA THR A 6 -21.84 -0.40 -0.04
C THR A 6 -21.91 -1.83 -0.54
N PHE A 7 -21.37 -2.77 0.24
CA PHE A 7 -21.32 -4.19 -0.09
C PHE A 7 -21.94 -5.00 1.05
N ASN A 8 -22.61 -6.09 0.70
CA ASN A 8 -23.31 -6.94 1.66
C ASN A 8 -22.40 -8.01 2.31
N SER A 9 -21.16 -8.14 1.85
CA SER A 9 -20.16 -9.05 2.43
C SER A 9 -18.73 -8.56 2.14
N ARG A 10 -17.76 -9.07 2.90
CA ARG A 10 -16.33 -8.76 2.69
C ARG A 10 -15.83 -9.32 1.36
N GLU A 11 -16.29 -10.50 0.97
CA GLU A 11 -15.91 -11.15 -0.29
C GLU A 11 -16.40 -10.33 -1.49
N ALA A 12 -17.61 -9.78 -1.42
CA ALA A 12 -18.14 -8.91 -2.46
C ALA A 12 -17.36 -7.58 -2.57
N LEU A 13 -16.97 -7.01 -1.42
CA LEU A 13 -16.10 -5.83 -1.37
C LEU A 13 -14.72 -6.13 -1.97
N ASP A 14 -14.06 -7.22 -1.54
CA ASP A 14 -12.73 -7.61 -1.98
C ASP A 14 -12.70 -7.88 -3.49
N ALA A 15 -13.70 -8.57 -4.02
CA ALA A 15 -13.80 -8.85 -5.45
C ALA A 15 -14.01 -7.57 -6.28
N ALA A 16 -14.88 -6.67 -5.81
CA ALA A 16 -15.15 -5.41 -6.50
C ALA A 16 -13.95 -4.46 -6.45
N LEU A 17 -13.28 -4.37 -5.31
CA LEU A 17 -12.10 -3.54 -5.13
C LEU A 17 -10.90 -4.11 -5.90
N SER A 18 -10.65 -5.43 -5.86
CA SER A 18 -9.64 -6.09 -6.68
C SER A 18 -9.82 -5.76 -8.15
N LYS A 19 -11.04 -5.89 -8.68
CA LYS A 19 -11.35 -5.52 -10.07
C LYS A 19 -11.04 -4.06 -10.38
N ALA A 20 -11.42 -3.13 -9.50
CA ALA A 20 -11.16 -1.71 -9.69
C ALA A 20 -9.65 -1.39 -9.68
N ILE A 21 -8.90 -2.02 -8.77
CA ILE A 21 -7.44 -1.89 -8.68
C ILE A 21 -6.79 -2.42 -9.96
N CYS A 22 -7.15 -3.62 -10.43
CA CYS A 22 -6.63 -4.16 -11.68
C CYS A 22 -6.85 -3.23 -12.87
N GLN A 23 -8.03 -2.62 -12.95
CA GLN A 23 -8.36 -1.66 -14.01
C GLN A 23 -7.45 -0.43 -13.97
N GLN A 24 -7.24 0.15 -12.78
CA GLN A 24 -6.38 1.34 -12.65
C GLN A 24 -4.91 1.02 -12.89
N LEU A 25 -4.39 -0.09 -12.34
CA LEU A 25 -3.00 -0.50 -12.57
C LEU A 25 -2.75 -0.80 -14.06
N THR A 26 -3.70 -1.46 -14.73
CA THR A 26 -3.59 -1.72 -16.18
C THR A 26 -3.60 -0.42 -16.98
N ALA A 27 -4.42 0.56 -16.59
CA ALA A 27 -4.45 1.88 -17.22
C ALA A 27 -3.11 2.60 -17.04
N GLY A 28 -2.56 2.62 -15.82
CA GLY A 28 -1.24 3.17 -15.50
C GLY A 28 -0.13 2.54 -16.34
N ILE A 29 -0.08 1.21 -16.37
CA ILE A 29 0.89 0.46 -17.18
C ILE A 29 0.80 0.84 -18.66
N ASN A 30 -0.42 0.93 -19.21
CA ASN A 30 -0.61 1.28 -20.62
C ASN A 30 -0.22 2.72 -20.94
N GLN A 31 -0.40 3.64 -19.99
CA GLN A 31 -0.13 5.07 -20.18
C GLN A 31 1.35 5.42 -19.95
N ASN A 32 1.96 4.85 -18.90
CA ASN A 32 3.24 5.27 -18.37
C ASN A 32 4.33 4.19 -18.48
N GLY A 33 3.96 2.95 -18.86
CA GLY A 33 4.85 1.80 -18.90
C GLY A 33 5.05 1.12 -17.54
N SER A 34 4.53 1.70 -16.46
CA SER A 34 4.53 1.15 -15.10
C SER A 34 3.31 1.66 -14.31
N ALA A 35 3.04 1.04 -13.16
CA ALA A 35 2.04 1.51 -12.22
C ALA A 35 2.49 1.33 -10.76
N THR A 36 1.93 2.13 -9.85
CA THR A 36 2.23 2.09 -8.42
C THR A 36 0.99 1.80 -7.59
N LEU A 37 1.09 0.81 -6.71
CA LEU A 37 0.05 0.40 -5.76
C LEU A 37 0.52 0.62 -4.31
N VAL A 38 -0.07 1.59 -3.63
CA VAL A 38 0.12 1.81 -2.19
C VAL A 38 -0.97 1.05 -1.42
N VAL A 39 -0.58 0.24 -0.43
CA VAL A 39 -1.53 -0.52 0.41
C VAL A 39 -1.34 -0.26 1.90
N SER A 40 -2.43 -0.33 2.65
CA SER A 40 -2.39 -0.25 4.12
C SER A 40 -2.39 -1.63 4.77
N GLY A 41 -1.93 -1.67 6.02
CA GLY A 41 -2.01 -2.84 6.88
C GLY A 41 -3.41 -3.19 7.39
N GLY A 42 -3.46 -4.05 8.41
CA GLY A 42 -4.69 -4.34 9.17
C GLY A 42 -5.41 -5.64 8.78
N SER A 43 -6.54 -5.91 9.43
CA SER A 43 -7.30 -7.16 9.25
C SER A 43 -8.19 -7.15 8.00
N THR A 44 -8.71 -5.98 7.62
CA THR A 44 -9.64 -5.83 6.48
C THR A 44 -9.03 -6.18 5.11
N PRO A 45 -7.81 -5.76 4.73
CA PRO A 45 -7.30 -6.01 3.39
C PRO A 45 -6.79 -7.44 3.14
N LYS A 46 -6.84 -8.35 4.13
CA LYS A 46 -6.30 -9.72 3.98
C LYS A 46 -6.97 -10.52 2.86
N GLY A 47 -8.29 -10.37 2.68
CA GLY A 47 -9.03 -11.03 1.60
C GLY A 47 -8.72 -10.40 0.24
N LEU A 48 -8.68 -9.07 0.18
CA LEU A 48 -8.25 -8.31 -0.99
C LEU A 48 -6.86 -8.72 -1.48
N PHE A 49 -5.87 -8.85 -0.59
CA PHE A 49 -4.50 -9.21 -0.96
C PHE A 49 -4.41 -10.58 -1.64
N LYS A 50 -5.09 -11.58 -1.07
CA LYS A 50 -5.20 -12.91 -1.68
C LYS A 50 -5.92 -12.89 -3.03
N ALA A 51 -6.95 -12.03 -3.16
CA ALA A 51 -7.65 -11.88 -4.43
C ALA A 51 -6.75 -11.23 -5.49
N LEU A 52 -5.98 -10.19 -5.12
CA LEU A 52 -5.06 -9.50 -6.00
C LEU A 52 -3.88 -10.39 -6.43
N SER A 53 -3.31 -11.19 -5.53
CA SER A 53 -2.10 -12.00 -5.80
C SER A 53 -2.23 -12.90 -7.03
N THR A 54 -3.46 -13.35 -7.31
CA THR A 54 -3.81 -14.26 -8.42
C THR A 54 -4.32 -13.56 -9.68
N THR A 55 -4.32 -12.22 -9.71
CA THR A 55 -4.81 -11.47 -10.88
C THR A 55 -3.79 -11.45 -12.02
N ALA A 56 -4.31 -11.47 -13.25
CA ALA A 56 -3.52 -11.40 -14.47
C ALA A 56 -3.19 -9.94 -14.84
N ILE A 57 -2.32 -9.32 -14.04
CA ILE A 57 -1.68 -8.02 -14.34
C ILE A 57 -0.23 -8.29 -14.77
N ASP A 58 0.36 -7.38 -15.55
CA ASP A 58 1.79 -7.37 -15.83
C ASP A 58 2.59 -6.91 -14.58
N TRP A 59 2.62 -7.77 -13.55
CA TRP A 59 3.20 -7.49 -12.24
C TRP A 59 4.64 -6.98 -12.25
N PRO A 60 5.55 -7.42 -13.14
CA PRO A 60 6.89 -6.82 -13.27
C PRO A 60 6.90 -5.29 -13.49
N LYS A 61 5.79 -4.72 -13.97
CA LYS A 61 5.61 -3.28 -14.18
C LYS A 61 4.90 -2.57 -13.02
N VAL A 62 4.55 -3.29 -11.96
CA VAL A 62 3.89 -2.75 -10.78
C VAL A 62 4.90 -2.59 -9.65
N THR A 63 4.95 -1.41 -9.06
CA THR A 63 5.63 -1.17 -7.78
C THR A 63 4.60 -1.19 -6.66
N VAL A 64 4.83 -2.00 -5.64
CA VAL A 64 4.01 -2.09 -4.44
C VAL A 64 4.77 -1.50 -3.25
N LEU A 65 4.09 -0.66 -2.47
CA LEU A 65 4.61 -0.08 -1.23
C LEU A 65 3.50 0.06 -0.18
N LEU A 66 3.91 0.32 1.06
CA LEU A 66 3.00 0.55 2.17
C LEU A 66 2.64 2.03 2.30
N ALA A 67 1.42 2.31 2.75
CA ALA A 67 1.03 3.64 3.22
C ALA A 67 1.74 4.01 4.54
N ASP A 68 1.93 3.02 5.41
CA ASP A 68 2.63 3.13 6.69
C ASP A 68 3.20 1.79 7.14
N GLU A 69 4.17 1.84 8.05
CA GLU A 69 4.77 0.66 8.64
C GLU A 69 5.11 0.90 10.12
N ARG A 70 5.16 -0.18 10.90
CA ARG A 70 5.57 -0.21 12.30
C ARG A 70 7.07 -0.39 12.33
N TRP A 71 7.78 0.40 13.15
CA TRP A 71 9.24 0.26 13.30
C TRP A 71 9.62 -0.95 14.16
N VAL A 72 9.37 -2.13 13.63
CA VAL A 72 9.62 -3.45 14.25
C VAL A 72 10.39 -4.33 13.26
N ASP A 73 10.95 -5.44 13.76
CA ASP A 73 11.59 -6.44 12.91
C ASP A 73 10.63 -6.96 11.83
N VAL A 74 11.17 -7.26 10.63
CA VAL A 74 10.38 -7.71 9.48
C VAL A 74 9.68 -9.07 9.67
N ALA A 75 10.09 -9.87 10.66
CA ALA A 75 9.42 -11.11 11.05
C ALA A 75 8.39 -10.89 12.18
N HIS A 76 8.26 -9.67 12.71
CA HIS A 76 7.32 -9.37 13.78
C HIS A 76 5.86 -9.52 13.29
N PRO A 77 4.96 -10.10 14.10
CA PRO A 77 3.54 -10.27 13.73
C PRO A 77 2.81 -8.97 13.34
N ASP A 78 3.28 -7.84 13.86
CA ASP A 78 2.71 -6.52 13.58
C ASP A 78 3.34 -5.81 12.37
N SER A 79 4.28 -6.43 11.66
CA SER A 79 4.84 -5.87 10.42
C SER A 79 3.81 -5.93 9.29
N ASN A 80 3.47 -4.76 8.73
CA ASN A 80 2.64 -4.69 7.54
C ASN A 80 3.36 -5.29 6.33
N SER A 81 4.69 -5.15 6.25
CA SER A 81 5.54 -5.75 5.21
C SER A 81 5.47 -7.27 5.23
N ALA A 82 5.54 -7.89 6.41
CA ALA A 82 5.37 -9.33 6.56
C ALA A 82 4.00 -9.80 6.03
N MET A 83 2.94 -9.06 6.35
CA MET A 83 1.60 -9.35 5.88
C MET A 83 1.48 -9.22 4.36
N VAL A 84 1.99 -8.14 3.77
CA VAL A 84 1.94 -7.91 2.31
C VAL A 84 2.75 -8.99 1.58
N LYS A 85 3.97 -9.30 2.04
CA LYS A 85 4.81 -10.34 1.46
C LYS A 85 4.17 -11.73 1.50
N SER A 86 3.43 -12.04 2.57
CA SER A 86 2.80 -13.36 2.75
C SER A 86 1.43 -13.50 2.09
N LEU A 87 0.73 -12.41 1.77
CA LEU A 87 -0.64 -12.45 1.25
C LEU A 87 -0.82 -11.85 -0.14
N LEU A 88 -0.08 -10.79 -0.48
CA LEU A 88 -0.19 -10.09 -1.76
C LEU A 88 0.93 -10.50 -2.70
N LEU A 89 2.21 -10.45 -2.26
CA LEU A 89 3.37 -10.72 -3.11
C LEU A 89 3.64 -12.23 -3.27
N THR A 90 2.58 -12.97 -3.58
CA THR A 90 2.57 -14.41 -3.88
C THR A 90 2.01 -14.64 -5.28
N ASP A 91 1.99 -15.90 -5.73
CA ASP A 91 1.33 -16.30 -6.98
C ASP A 91 1.82 -15.53 -8.22
N HIS A 92 0.99 -14.67 -8.83
CA HIS A 92 1.38 -13.83 -9.95
C HIS A 92 2.02 -12.52 -9.48
N ALA A 93 1.53 -11.95 -8.38
CA ALA A 93 2.01 -10.69 -7.81
C ALA A 93 3.37 -10.76 -7.14
N LYS A 94 3.94 -11.96 -6.95
CA LYS A 94 5.33 -12.15 -6.51
C LYS A 94 6.36 -11.47 -7.42
N GLU A 95 5.99 -11.24 -8.69
CA GLU A 95 6.85 -10.60 -9.69
C GLU A 95 6.80 -9.06 -9.61
N ALA A 96 6.01 -8.49 -8.70
CA ALA A 96 5.95 -7.05 -8.49
C ALA A 96 7.25 -6.51 -7.86
N ASN A 97 7.57 -5.26 -8.19
CA ASN A 97 8.65 -4.55 -7.50
C ASN A 97 8.16 -4.17 -6.09
N TRP A 98 9.00 -4.39 -5.08
CA TRP A 98 8.70 -4.06 -3.69
C TRP A 98 9.57 -2.87 -3.25
N LEU A 99 8.93 -1.78 -2.84
CA LEU A 99 9.60 -0.66 -2.19
C LEU A 99 9.43 -0.80 -0.68
N ASP A 100 10.53 -1.07 0.00
CA ASP A 100 10.59 -1.27 1.45
C ASP A 100 10.72 0.05 2.19
N LEU A 101 9.90 0.26 3.23
CA LEU A 101 9.97 1.45 4.10
C LEU A 101 11.09 1.37 5.15
N GLY A 102 11.89 0.29 5.17
CA GLY A 102 13.11 0.21 5.98
C GLY A 102 12.88 -0.19 7.43
N ALA A 103 11.71 -0.73 7.77
CA ALA A 103 11.37 -1.08 9.14
C ALA A 103 12.31 -2.13 9.75
N GLY A 104 12.62 -1.94 11.03
CA GLY A 104 13.48 -2.84 11.80
C GLY A 104 14.98 -2.67 11.53
N LYS A 105 15.38 -1.66 10.75
CA LYS A 105 16.78 -1.27 10.57
C LYS A 105 17.25 -0.38 11.71
N ASP A 106 18.55 -0.46 12.00
CA ASP A 106 19.17 0.26 13.12
C ASP A 106 19.26 1.78 12.87
N ASP A 107 19.49 2.20 11.63
CA ASP A 107 19.67 3.62 11.26
C ASP A 107 18.40 4.17 10.61
N VAL A 108 17.50 4.71 11.44
CA VAL A 108 16.22 5.28 11.01
C VAL A 108 16.40 6.44 10.05
N GLU A 109 17.41 7.30 10.27
CA GLU A 109 17.60 8.50 9.46
C GLU A 109 18.15 8.18 8.07
N ALA A 110 19.08 7.21 8.00
CA ALA A 110 19.56 6.72 6.71
C ALA A 110 18.43 6.06 5.91
N GLU A 111 17.58 5.24 6.55
CA GLU A 111 16.44 4.63 5.89
C GLU A 111 15.39 5.66 5.47
N LEU A 112 15.10 6.66 6.30
CA LEU A 112 14.20 7.75 5.94
C LEU A 112 14.70 8.53 4.73
N ALA A 113 16.00 8.82 4.65
CA ALA A 113 16.60 9.47 3.50
C ALA A 113 16.51 8.60 2.23
N ARG A 114 16.80 7.29 2.34
CA ARG A 114 16.66 6.33 1.23
C ARG A 114 15.22 6.26 0.73
N VAL A 115 14.26 6.09 1.63
CA VAL A 115 12.83 6.00 1.28
C VAL A 115 12.35 7.28 0.63
N LYS A 116 12.76 8.45 1.13
CA LYS A 116 12.43 9.74 0.48
C LYS A 116 12.96 9.83 -0.94
N ASP A 117 14.20 9.40 -1.19
CA ASP A 117 14.80 9.39 -2.52
C ASP A 117 14.09 8.40 -3.46
N GLU A 118 13.78 7.19 -2.99
CA GLU A 118 13.03 6.21 -3.78
C GLU A 118 11.62 6.71 -4.13
N LEU A 119 10.91 7.31 -3.17
CA LEU A 119 9.59 7.90 -3.40
C LEU A 119 9.64 9.09 -4.37
N ALA A 120 10.68 9.93 -4.31
CA ALA A 120 10.86 11.06 -5.23
C ALA A 120 11.09 10.61 -6.69
N ASN A 121 11.57 9.39 -6.89
CA ASN A 121 11.79 8.79 -8.20
C ASN A 121 10.56 8.03 -8.74
N LEU A 122 9.49 7.87 -7.95
CA LEU A 122 8.25 7.27 -8.43
C LEU A 122 7.40 8.28 -9.21
N ALA A 123 6.73 7.78 -10.25
CA ALA A 123 5.64 8.51 -10.88
C ALA A 123 4.45 8.66 -9.91
N THR A 124 3.46 9.46 -10.30
CA THR A 124 2.20 9.58 -9.54
C THR A 124 1.61 8.21 -9.23
N PHE A 125 1.14 8.03 -7.98
CA PHE A 125 0.55 6.76 -7.57
C PHE A 125 -0.78 6.51 -8.28
N ASP A 126 -0.93 5.35 -8.92
CA ASP A 126 -2.16 4.97 -9.62
C ASP A 126 -3.27 4.58 -8.65
N VAL A 127 -2.91 3.90 -7.56
CA VAL A 127 -3.87 3.43 -6.54
C VAL A 127 -3.27 3.58 -5.15
N VAL A 128 -4.02 4.22 -4.26
CA VAL A 128 -3.75 4.25 -2.81
C VAL A 128 -4.92 3.62 -2.06
N VAL A 129 -4.68 2.48 -1.42
CA VAL A 129 -5.66 1.77 -0.61
C VAL A 129 -5.44 2.11 0.86
N LEU A 130 -6.34 2.93 1.40
CA LEU A 130 -6.31 3.37 2.79
C LEU A 130 -7.28 2.59 3.67
N GLY A 131 -6.86 2.33 4.90
CA GLY A 131 -7.74 1.97 6.01
C GLY A 131 -8.22 3.20 6.78
N MET A 132 -9.26 3.04 7.59
CA MET A 132 -9.68 4.05 8.55
C MET A 132 -9.94 3.39 9.90
N GLY A 133 -9.29 3.90 10.95
CA GLY A 133 -9.50 3.47 12.33
C GLY A 133 -10.83 3.95 12.91
N GLU A 134 -11.21 3.40 14.07
CA GLU A 134 -12.42 3.83 14.81
C GLU A 134 -12.29 5.26 15.37
N ASP A 135 -11.05 5.71 15.57
CA ASP A 135 -10.65 7.08 15.92
C ASP A 135 -10.45 7.98 14.68
N ALA A 136 -10.80 7.50 13.49
CA ALA A 136 -10.63 8.18 12.20
C ALA A 136 -9.16 8.39 11.75
N HIS A 137 -8.17 7.70 12.32
CA HIS A 137 -6.82 7.70 11.74
C HIS A 137 -6.81 6.98 10.38
N THR A 138 -5.84 7.34 9.54
CA THR A 138 -5.49 6.59 8.33
C THR A 138 -3.97 6.53 8.20
N ALA A 139 -3.41 5.50 7.57
CA ALA A 139 -1.98 5.22 7.63
C ALA A 139 -1.52 5.28 9.11
N SER A 140 -0.44 6.00 9.41
CA SER A 140 -0.05 6.36 10.77
C SER A 140 -0.30 7.85 11.09
N LEU A 141 -1.30 8.47 10.46
CA LEU A 141 -1.75 9.84 10.73
C LEU A 141 -2.83 9.84 11.81
N PHE A 142 -2.41 9.87 13.07
CA PHE A 142 -3.30 9.83 14.22
C PHE A 142 -3.77 11.24 14.62
N PRO A 143 -5.08 11.45 14.92
CA PRO A 143 -5.61 12.75 15.37
C PRO A 143 -4.91 13.33 16.61
N CYS A 144 -4.31 12.47 17.44
CA CYS A 144 -3.64 12.84 18.68
C CYS A 144 -2.11 12.91 18.59
N SER A 145 -1.52 12.67 17.42
CA SER A 145 -0.06 12.75 17.23
C SER A 145 0.41 14.21 17.18
N THR A 146 1.54 14.48 17.82
CA THR A 146 2.23 15.77 17.76
C THR A 146 2.72 16.10 16.35
N GLU A 147 3.05 15.08 15.57
CA GLU A 147 3.59 15.14 14.21
C GLU A 147 2.49 15.22 13.14
N LEU A 148 1.21 15.16 13.51
CA LEU A 148 0.10 15.16 12.55
C LEU A 148 0.12 16.41 11.65
N ALA A 149 0.46 17.58 12.21
CA ALA A 149 0.55 18.80 11.43
C ALA A 149 1.60 18.68 10.33
N ASP A 150 2.78 18.14 10.65
CA ASP A 150 3.87 17.92 9.70
C ASP A 150 3.48 16.86 8.67
N GLY A 151 2.83 15.77 9.10
CA GLY A 151 2.38 14.68 8.22
C GLY A 151 1.24 15.06 7.26
N LEU A 152 0.54 16.17 7.50
CA LEU A 152 -0.50 16.72 6.62
C LEU A 152 0.02 17.85 5.72
N MET A 153 1.27 18.27 5.88
CA MET A 153 1.91 19.21 4.98
C MET A 153 2.62 18.45 3.87
N THR A 154 2.32 18.83 2.64
CA THR A 154 3.16 18.56 1.48
C THR A 154 3.89 19.86 1.20
N ASP A 155 5.22 19.85 1.11
CA ASP A 155 5.98 21.02 0.67
C ASP A 155 5.57 21.37 -0.77
N GLU A 156 4.58 22.24 -0.90
CA GLU A 156 4.30 23.09 -2.07
C GLU A 156 4.81 24.51 -1.82
#